data_AF-A0A7G3AJL6-F1
#
_entry.id   AF-A0A7G3AJL6-F1
#
_cell.length_a   1.000
_cell.length_b   1.000
_cell.length_c   1.000
_cell.angle_alpha   90.00
_cell.angle_beta   90.00
_cell.angle_gamma   90.00
#
_symmetry.space_group_name_H-M   'P 1'
#
loop_
_entity.id
_entity.type
_entity.pdbx_description
1 polymer ?
#
loop_
_entity_poly.entity_id
_entity_poly.type
_entity_poly.pdbx_seq_one_letter_code
_entity_poly.pdbx_strand_id
1 'polypeptide(L)'
;MYFFGALITNLMLTPIVSDQWIPHSEMTVVAFVLTFITLFAFMYSTSSFMPDYLILISFGVNILAKHPYEMDSVVNLGWRFLDMQAPAYQSFVIGNGIEFCLNCRALLYLIIPLLLIQIAARENWRGIYKFLIPHCVTLSWLQICISSSQFSTMFGLVRATLGLAGVFLFLPLFGIATLLLPVFTLVDTFIATTPTIKLSVIALIAIVILIACSFLATNPTTQKYLTFFQFSICIAVVAIQISPLVSPPISVPRNEDSLFSPLIETLNPIEAPPDFTERSFGMSWDVFYRYCHNPAWEHVSKVHSRIRCSALNGVTVKWDGSVKEVDLGRIRNTREMLLKYVKPKILRDALVCYFGEETAVRCGAGEDCEEMKEFIESNAKCNLGKFNTYDYQITVRMSSGVFKAPTEISLMADHDFGNFTMRLNQSDRIWFVGELSLLREAEKKVSDVRIDVKAMGCLSCSDKELSFIRARGSDYRWETFSQSFVKCGKYVLNIIFNPLLTFK
;
A
#
# COMPACT_ATOMS: atom_id res chain seq x y z
N MET A 1 15.81 18.54 -5.39
CA MET A 1 14.42 18.46 -4.89
C MET A 1 13.87 17.04 -4.91
N TYR A 2 13.89 16.32 -6.04
CA TYR A 2 13.40 14.93 -6.12
C TYR A 2 13.95 14.01 -5.03
N PHE A 3 15.26 14.09 -4.75
CA PHE A 3 15.89 13.32 -3.69
C PHE A 3 15.28 13.56 -2.30
N PHE A 4 15.10 14.82 -1.89
CA PHE A 4 14.51 15.16 -0.59
C PHE A 4 13.02 14.79 -0.52
N GLY A 5 12.29 14.91 -1.63
CA GLY A 5 10.89 14.45 -1.70
C GLY A 5 10.78 12.93 -1.53
N ALA A 6 11.66 12.17 -2.18
CA ALA A 6 11.74 10.72 -2.05
C ALA A 6 12.16 10.30 -0.63
N LEU A 7 13.12 11.01 -0.01
CA LEU A 7 13.54 10.78 1.37
C LEU A 7 12.39 10.95 2.36
N ILE A 8 11.66 12.07 2.29
CA ILE A 8 10.53 12.35 3.17
C ILE A 8 9.42 11.30 2.98
N THR A 9 9.14 10.95 1.73
CA THR A 9 8.13 9.92 1.40
C THR A 9 8.54 8.57 1.99
N ASN A 10 9.81 8.18 1.86
CA ASN A 10 10.32 6.93 2.42
C ASN A 10 10.23 6.92 3.96
N LEU A 11 10.65 8.00 4.61
CA LEU A 11 10.55 8.16 6.07
C LEU A 11 9.11 8.12 6.59
N MET A 12 8.15 8.67 5.83
CA MET A 12 6.72 8.61 6.18
C MET A 12 6.11 7.22 5.97
N LEU A 13 6.65 6.44 5.03
CA LEU A 13 6.22 5.07 4.75
C LEU A 13 6.80 4.05 5.74
N THR A 14 7.99 4.32 6.30
CA THR A 14 8.68 3.41 7.24
C THR A 14 7.78 2.92 8.39
N PRO A 15 7.02 3.77 9.13
CA PRO A 15 6.18 3.31 10.24
C PRO A 15 4.88 2.60 9.80
N ILE A 16 4.54 2.62 8.51
CA ILE A 16 3.34 1.96 7.96
C ILE A 16 3.70 0.53 7.52
N VAL A 17 4.92 0.34 7.02
CA VAL A 17 5.42 -0.96 6.58
C VAL A 17 5.89 -1.75 7.80
N SER A 18 5.39 -2.96 7.97
CA SER A 18 5.83 -3.86 9.05
C SER A 18 7.34 -4.14 8.93
N ASP A 19 8.06 -4.08 10.05
CA ASP A 19 9.52 -4.20 10.15
C ASP A 19 10.10 -5.46 9.48
N GLN A 20 9.32 -6.53 9.35
CA GLN A 20 9.73 -7.79 8.71
C GLN A 20 10.00 -7.65 7.20
N TRP A 21 9.41 -6.65 6.55
CA TRP A 21 9.51 -6.48 5.09
C TRP A 21 10.60 -5.50 4.67
N ILE A 22 11.22 -4.81 5.64
CA ILE A 22 12.25 -3.81 5.36
C ILE A 22 13.62 -4.51 5.40
N PRO A 23 14.35 -4.59 4.28
CA PRO A 23 15.68 -5.18 4.24
C PRO A 23 16.70 -4.22 4.88
N HIS A 24 16.73 -4.18 6.22
CA HIS A 24 17.55 -3.25 6.98
C HIS A 24 19.05 -3.42 6.68
N SER A 25 19.54 -4.65 6.57
CA SER A 25 20.94 -4.94 6.23
C SER A 25 21.36 -4.41 4.86
N GLU A 26 20.55 -4.64 3.84
CA GLU A 26 20.83 -4.22 2.47
C GLU A 26 20.81 -2.68 2.37
N MET A 27 19.82 -2.06 3.03
CA MET A 27 19.71 -0.60 3.09
C MET A 27 20.91 0.03 3.82
N THR A 28 21.43 -0.59 4.89
CA THR A 28 22.64 -0.08 5.57
C THR A 28 23.85 -0.07 4.67
N VAL A 29 24.12 -1.16 3.94
CA VAL A 29 25.30 -1.29 3.09
C VAL A 29 25.22 -0.30 1.93
N VAL A 30 24.06 -0.19 1.28
CA VAL A 30 23.84 0.77 0.20
C VAL A 30 23.98 2.21 0.71
N ALA A 31 23.35 2.55 1.84
CA ALA A 31 23.43 3.89 2.42
C ALA A 31 24.86 4.24 2.85
N PHE A 32 25.61 3.29 3.43
CA PHE A 32 27.01 3.45 3.78
C PHE A 32 27.86 3.78 2.55
N VAL A 33 27.78 2.97 1.50
CA VAL A 33 28.52 3.17 0.26
C VAL A 33 28.17 4.51 -0.40
N LEU A 34 26.88 4.86 -0.47
CA LEU A 34 26.43 6.14 -1.03
C LEU A 34 26.87 7.34 -0.20
N THR A 35 26.97 7.20 1.13
CA THR A 35 27.50 8.27 2.01
C THR A 35 28.94 8.60 1.62
N PHE A 36 29.80 7.58 1.44
CA PHE A 36 31.20 7.80 1.04
C PHE A 36 31.31 8.28 -0.40
N ILE A 37 30.57 7.69 -1.35
CA ILE A 37 30.60 8.13 -2.75
C ILE A 37 30.21 9.60 -2.85
N THR A 38 29.12 10.00 -2.19
CA THR A 38 28.68 11.40 -2.23
C THR A 38 29.68 12.33 -1.52
N LEU A 39 30.28 11.90 -0.40
CA LEU A 39 31.33 12.63 0.30
C LEU A 39 32.56 12.86 -0.59
N PHE A 40 33.08 11.80 -1.21
CA PHE A 40 34.24 11.87 -2.09
C PHE A 40 33.94 12.66 -3.37
N ALA A 41 32.76 12.48 -3.97
CA ALA A 41 32.39 13.15 -5.20
C ALA A 41 32.41 14.68 -5.07
N PHE A 42 31.87 15.25 -3.99
CA PHE A 42 31.93 16.71 -3.83
C PHE A 42 33.30 17.19 -3.33
N MET A 43 34.02 16.40 -2.51
CA MET A 43 35.36 16.77 -2.06
C MET A 43 36.32 16.92 -3.24
N TYR A 44 36.25 16.01 -4.22
CA TYR A 44 37.09 16.06 -5.43
C TYR A 44 36.56 16.99 -6.54
N SER A 45 35.27 17.34 -6.50
CA SER A 45 34.68 18.30 -7.45
C SER A 45 35.16 19.74 -7.20
N THR A 46 35.73 20.02 -6.03
CA THR A 46 36.28 21.33 -5.70
C THR A 46 37.72 21.35 -6.19
N SER A 47 38.06 22.30 -7.05
CA SER A 47 39.34 22.41 -7.79
C SER A 47 40.63 22.45 -6.93
N SER A 48 40.52 22.39 -5.61
CA SER A 48 41.64 22.34 -4.67
C SER A 48 41.95 20.91 -4.26
N PHE A 49 43.22 20.52 -4.39
CA PHE A 49 43.75 19.21 -3.97
C PHE A 49 43.57 18.92 -2.46
N MET A 50 43.16 19.91 -1.66
CA MET A 50 42.95 19.78 -0.22
C MET A 50 41.46 19.60 0.11
N PRO A 51 41.12 18.63 0.99
CA PRO A 51 39.75 18.44 1.43
C PRO A 51 39.27 19.64 2.25
N ASP A 52 38.03 20.08 2.03
CA ASP A 52 37.41 21.16 2.80
C ASP A 52 37.20 20.72 4.27
N TYR A 53 38.09 21.16 5.16
CA TYR A 53 38.07 20.82 6.59
C TYR A 53 36.73 21.16 7.27
N LEU A 54 36.07 22.26 6.87
CA LEU A 54 34.77 22.66 7.41
C LEU A 54 33.70 21.56 7.20
N ILE A 55 33.72 20.91 6.02
CA ILE A 55 32.74 19.89 5.67
C ILE A 55 33.07 18.58 6.39
N LEU A 56 34.35 18.23 6.50
CA LEU A 56 34.81 17.07 7.28
C LEU A 56 34.48 17.21 8.77
N ILE A 57 34.68 18.40 9.35
CA ILE A 57 34.29 18.72 10.73
C ILE A 57 32.78 18.62 10.89
N SER A 58 31.99 19.20 9.97
CA SER A 58 30.53 19.09 10.00
C SER A 58 30.05 17.63 9.91
N PHE A 59 30.68 16.82 9.08
CA PHE A 59 30.40 15.38 8.96
C PHE A 59 30.74 14.63 10.25
N GLY A 60 31.94 14.86 10.81
CA GLY A 60 32.38 14.25 12.08
C GLY A 60 31.50 14.63 13.26
N VAL A 61 31.11 15.91 13.37
CA VAL A 61 30.17 16.38 14.41
C VAL A 61 28.81 15.72 14.26
N ASN A 62 28.31 15.51 13.04
CA ASN A 62 27.06 14.79 12.81
C ASN A 62 27.14 13.31 13.24
N ILE A 63 28.24 12.62 12.97
CA ILE A 63 28.45 11.24 13.44
C ILE A 63 28.43 11.20 14.96
N LEU A 64 29.23 12.06 15.60
CA LEU A 64 29.36 12.10 17.06
C LEU A 64 28.04 12.49 17.75
N ALA A 65 27.27 13.39 17.15
CA ALA A 65 25.98 13.80 17.68
C ALA A 65 24.92 12.70 17.51
N LYS A 66 24.84 12.05 16.35
CA LYS A 66 23.72 11.15 16.02
C LYS A 66 23.92 9.71 16.47
N HIS A 67 25.15 9.22 16.59
CA HIS A 67 25.40 7.81 16.92
C HIS A 67 25.11 7.51 18.41
N PRO A 68 24.32 6.47 18.74
CA PRO A 68 23.98 6.13 20.12
C PRO A 68 25.07 5.27 20.79
N TYR A 69 26.18 5.91 21.19
CA TYR A 69 27.32 5.24 21.84
C TYR A 69 26.95 4.47 23.13
N GLU A 70 25.89 4.89 23.82
CA GLU A 70 25.42 4.26 25.06
C GLU A 70 24.87 2.83 24.85
N MET A 71 24.35 2.53 23.65
CA MET A 71 23.72 1.25 23.32
C MET A 71 24.69 0.26 22.67
N ASP A 72 25.89 0.71 22.28
CA ASP A 72 26.87 -0.14 21.60
C ASP A 72 27.72 -0.91 22.62
N SER A 73 27.50 -2.22 22.66
CA SER A 73 28.25 -3.14 23.53
C SER A 73 29.75 -3.14 23.23
N VAL A 74 30.16 -2.86 21.98
CA VAL A 74 31.56 -2.83 21.57
C VAL A 74 32.27 -1.58 22.11
N VAL A 75 31.57 -0.44 22.17
CA VAL A 75 32.12 0.81 22.71
C VAL A 75 32.19 0.73 24.24
N ASN A 76 31.13 0.25 24.89
CA ASN A 76 31.10 0.05 26.34
C ASN A 76 32.15 -0.95 26.85
N LEU A 77 32.48 -1.98 26.07
CA LEU A 77 33.48 -3.01 26.46
C LEU A 77 34.90 -2.69 25.96
N GLY A 78 35.06 -2.10 24.78
CA GLY A 78 36.36 -1.95 24.10
C GLY A 78 37.05 -0.59 24.28
N TRP A 79 36.31 0.49 24.55
CA TRP A 79 36.83 1.86 24.61
C TRP A 79 36.92 2.40 26.05
N ARG A 80 37.11 1.52 27.03
CA ARG A 80 37.15 1.84 28.47
C ARG A 80 38.33 2.72 28.91
N PHE A 81 39.21 3.13 27.99
CA PHE A 81 40.31 4.07 28.23
C PHE A 81 39.89 5.54 28.09
N LEU A 82 38.75 5.81 27.45
CA LEU A 82 38.10 7.12 27.36
C LEU A 82 36.73 6.99 28.01
N ASP A 83 36.71 7.00 29.35
CA ASP A 83 35.46 7.09 30.12
C ASP A 83 34.97 8.54 30.03
N MET A 84 34.32 8.87 28.91
CA MET A 84 33.64 10.14 28.75
C MET A 84 32.28 10.02 29.46
N GLN A 85 32.30 10.07 30.79
CA GLN A 85 31.12 10.29 31.60
C GLN A 85 30.53 11.65 31.20
N ALA A 86 29.61 11.64 30.23
CA ALA A 86 28.82 12.80 29.88
C ALA A 86 27.71 12.92 30.94
N PRO A 87 27.77 13.90 31.86
CA PRO A 87 26.70 14.10 32.82
C PRO A 87 25.45 14.56 32.06
N ALA A 88 24.37 13.77 32.15
CA ALA A 88 23.06 14.23 31.73
C ALA A 88 22.59 15.30 32.73
N TYR A 89 22.67 16.58 32.35
CA TYR A 89 22.08 17.64 33.17
C TYR A 89 20.55 17.53 33.16
N GLN A 90 19.93 18.02 34.26
CA GLN A 90 18.50 17.94 34.61
C GLN A 90 17.55 17.91 33.40
N SER A 91 16.74 16.86 33.31
CA SER A 91 15.58 16.83 32.43
C SER A 91 14.52 17.81 32.95
N PHE A 92 14.14 18.78 32.11
CA PHE A 92 13.08 19.73 32.44
C PHE A 92 11.81 19.34 31.68
N VAL A 93 10.76 18.95 32.42
CA VAL A 93 9.48 18.53 31.84
C VAL A 93 8.62 19.77 31.58
N ILE A 94 8.34 20.07 30.32
CA ILE A 94 7.48 21.20 29.90
C ILE A 94 6.10 20.61 29.59
N GLY A 95 5.25 20.51 30.61
CA GLY A 95 3.86 20.02 30.49
C GLY A 95 3.71 18.51 30.28
N ASN A 96 2.50 18.05 29.97
CA ASN A 96 2.12 16.63 29.91
C ASN A 96 2.69 15.83 28.71
N GLY A 97 3.69 16.31 27.97
CA GLY A 97 4.14 15.61 26.75
C GLY A 97 5.47 15.99 26.13
N ILE A 98 6.24 16.93 26.70
CA ILE A 98 7.54 17.35 26.16
C ILE A 98 8.58 17.36 27.27
N GLU A 99 9.64 16.57 27.12
CA GLU A 99 10.77 16.51 28.04
C GLU A 99 12.01 17.12 27.36
N PHE A 100 12.66 18.08 28.03
CA PHE A 100 13.87 18.72 27.54
C PHE A 100 15.10 18.16 28.26
N CYS A 101 16.02 17.52 27.52
CA CYS A 101 17.24 16.93 28.07
C CYS A 101 18.48 17.65 27.54
N LEU A 102 19.21 18.36 28.41
CA LEU A 102 20.46 19.04 28.05
C LEU A 102 21.67 18.12 28.29
N ASN A 103 22.04 17.36 27.26
CA ASN A 103 23.22 16.49 27.25
C ASN A 103 24.36 17.12 26.39
N CYS A 104 25.62 16.71 26.57
CA CYS A 104 26.72 17.00 25.63
C CYS A 104 26.33 16.68 24.17
N ARG A 105 25.58 15.59 23.98
CA ARG A 105 24.97 15.23 22.68
C ARG A 105 24.03 16.31 22.13
N ALA A 106 23.25 16.96 23.00
CA ALA A 106 22.37 18.08 22.64
C ALA A 106 23.17 19.32 22.21
N LEU A 107 24.31 19.60 22.86
CA LEU A 107 25.21 20.69 22.47
C LEU A 107 25.82 20.44 21.09
N LEU A 108 26.29 19.22 20.81
CA LEU A 108 26.76 18.85 19.47
C LEU A 108 25.64 19.02 18.43
N TYR A 109 24.40 18.63 18.76
CA TYR A 109 23.25 18.83 17.90
C TYR A 109 22.94 20.31 17.62
N LEU A 110 23.18 21.20 18.59
CA LEU A 110 22.98 22.65 18.45
C LEU A 110 24.07 23.30 17.58
N ILE A 111 25.28 22.73 17.55
CA ILE A 111 26.38 23.20 16.68
C ILE A 111 26.14 22.86 15.21
N ILE A 112 25.45 21.76 14.89
CA ILE A 112 25.17 21.34 13.50
C ILE A 112 24.55 22.46 12.64
N PRO A 113 23.43 23.12 13.03
CA PRO A 113 22.84 24.19 12.23
C PRO A 113 23.79 25.39 12.07
N LEU A 114 24.61 25.72 13.07
CA LEU A 114 25.61 26.79 12.95
C LEU A 114 26.65 26.47 11.86
N LEU A 115 27.14 25.22 11.82
CA LEU A 115 28.07 24.77 10.79
C LEU A 115 27.41 24.76 9.40
N LEU A 116 26.15 24.35 9.29
CA LEU A 116 25.41 24.39 8.02
C LEU A 116 25.20 25.82 7.53
N ILE A 117 24.90 26.77 8.42
CA ILE A 117 24.78 28.19 8.06
C ILE A 117 26.13 28.74 7.59
N GLN A 118 27.24 28.38 8.23
CA GLN A 118 28.58 28.78 7.77
C GLN A 118 28.91 28.23 6.38
N ILE A 119 28.55 26.97 6.10
CA ILE A 119 28.70 26.36 4.77
C ILE A 119 27.82 27.09 3.74
N ALA A 120 26.58 27.46 4.11
CA ALA A 120 25.65 28.19 3.25
C ALA A 120 26.11 29.62 2.95
N ALA A 121 26.66 30.32 3.95
CA ALA A 121 27.13 31.69 3.85
C ALA A 121 28.43 31.84 3.03
N ARG A 122 29.09 30.72 2.69
CA ARG A 122 30.27 30.71 1.83
C ARG A 122 29.94 31.28 0.44
N GLU A 123 30.86 32.04 -0.13
CA GLU A 123 30.72 32.66 -1.45
C GLU A 123 29.44 33.52 -1.61
N ASN A 124 29.11 34.39 -0.64
CA ASN A 124 27.93 35.27 -0.66
C ASN A 124 26.62 34.50 -0.92
N TRP A 125 26.33 33.49 -0.10
CA TRP A 125 25.12 32.63 -0.19
C TRP A 125 25.04 31.72 -1.42
N ARG A 126 25.98 31.80 -2.37
CA ARG A 126 26.05 30.87 -3.51
C ARG A 126 26.46 29.46 -3.07
N GLY A 127 27.05 29.33 -1.88
CA GLY A 127 27.36 28.05 -1.24
C GLY A 127 26.16 27.15 -0.96
N ILE A 128 24.93 27.67 -0.97
CA ILE A 128 23.70 26.87 -0.80
C ILE A 128 23.65 25.73 -1.84
N TYR A 129 23.75 26.07 -3.12
CA TYR A 129 23.58 25.08 -4.19
C TYR A 129 24.84 24.25 -4.41
N LYS A 130 26.01 24.86 -4.22
CA LYS A 130 27.31 24.24 -4.50
C LYS A 130 27.78 23.30 -3.38
N PHE A 131 27.53 23.63 -2.12
CA PHE A 131 28.09 22.90 -0.97
C PHE A 131 27.02 22.41 0.02
N LEU A 132 26.04 23.25 0.38
CA LEU A 132 25.04 22.88 1.40
C LEU A 132 24.14 21.74 0.93
N ILE A 133 23.55 21.84 -0.26
CA ILE A 133 22.62 20.82 -0.76
C ILE A 133 23.30 19.45 -0.90
N PRO A 134 24.47 19.31 -1.56
CA PRO A 134 25.18 18.02 -1.63
C PRO A 134 25.56 17.47 -0.25
N HIS A 135 25.96 18.34 0.69
CA HIS A 135 26.27 17.93 2.07
C HIS A 135 25.02 17.45 2.82
N CYS A 136 23.86 18.08 2.64
CA CYS A 136 22.61 17.58 3.21
C CYS A 136 22.24 16.21 2.65
N VAL A 137 22.56 15.92 1.38
CA VAL A 137 22.37 14.60 0.78
C VAL A 137 23.28 13.57 1.44
N THR A 138 24.57 13.88 1.65
CA THR A 138 25.51 12.96 2.32
C THR A 138 25.06 12.66 3.76
N LEU A 139 24.61 13.69 4.50
CA LEU A 139 24.10 13.55 5.85
C LEU A 139 22.81 12.73 5.92
N SER A 140 21.95 12.80 4.89
CA SER A 140 20.74 12.00 4.83
C SER A 140 21.03 10.51 4.61
N TRP A 141 22.01 10.17 3.76
CA TRP A 141 22.47 8.80 3.59
C TRP A 141 23.12 8.26 4.87
N LEU A 142 23.93 9.10 5.54
CA LEU A 142 24.49 8.75 6.84
C LEU A 142 23.39 8.46 7.87
N GLN A 143 22.33 9.26 7.90
CA GLN A 143 21.22 9.07 8.82
C GLN A 143 20.44 7.78 8.54
N ILE A 144 20.19 7.44 7.28
CA ILE A 144 19.60 6.16 6.89
C ILE A 144 20.50 5.00 7.34
N CYS A 145 21.81 5.13 7.14
CA CYS A 145 22.79 4.12 7.55
C CYS A 145 22.74 3.88 9.06
N ILE A 146 22.80 4.93 9.88
CA ILE A 146 22.77 4.82 11.35
C ILE A 146 21.45 4.25 11.85
N SER A 147 20.32 4.70 11.28
CA SER A 147 19.00 4.22 11.70
C SER A 147 18.79 2.75 11.33
N SER A 148 19.24 2.34 10.14
CA SER A 148 19.04 0.97 9.66
C SER A 148 20.03 -0.02 10.30
N SER A 149 21.20 0.45 10.77
CA SER A 149 22.23 -0.42 11.36
C SER A 149 21.82 -0.99 12.70
N GLN A 150 20.96 -0.28 13.44
CA GLN A 150 20.42 -0.74 14.73
C GLN A 150 19.58 -2.02 14.58
N PHE A 151 18.96 -2.21 13.42
CA PHE A 151 18.07 -3.34 13.15
C PHE A 151 18.71 -4.39 12.23
N SER A 152 20.00 -4.23 11.90
CA SER A 152 20.71 -5.13 10.99
C SER A 152 21.40 -6.27 11.73
N THR A 153 21.41 -7.46 11.12
CA THR A 153 22.19 -8.60 11.60
C THR A 153 23.56 -8.65 10.91
N MET A 154 24.58 -9.18 11.60
CA MET A 154 25.91 -9.38 11.00
C MET A 154 25.88 -10.29 9.77
N PHE A 155 25.05 -11.35 9.81
CA PHE A 155 24.85 -12.22 8.64
C PHE A 155 24.22 -11.46 7.46
N GLY A 156 23.21 -10.63 7.73
CA GLY A 156 22.58 -9.78 6.71
C GLY A 156 23.58 -8.79 6.10
N LEU A 157 24.45 -8.17 6.90
CA LEU A 157 25.51 -7.26 6.44
C LEU A 157 26.51 -7.97 5.52
N VAL A 158 26.98 -9.17 5.88
CA VAL A 158 27.90 -9.95 5.04
C VAL A 158 27.22 -10.36 3.73
N ARG A 159 25.96 -10.82 3.79
CA ARG A 159 25.19 -11.15 2.58
C ARG A 159 24.99 -9.93 1.68
N ALA A 160 24.65 -8.78 2.25
CA ALA A 160 24.43 -7.54 1.50
C ALA A 160 25.71 -7.01 0.87
N THR A 161 26.86 -7.07 1.56
CA THR A 161 28.15 -6.66 0.99
C THR A 161 28.59 -7.59 -0.14
N LEU A 162 28.44 -8.91 0.02
CA LEU A 162 28.69 -9.88 -1.06
C LEU A 162 27.73 -9.68 -2.24
N GLY A 163 26.45 -9.42 -1.97
CA GLY A 163 25.46 -9.11 -3.00
C GLY A 163 25.81 -7.86 -3.80
N LEU A 164 26.20 -6.78 -3.11
CA LEU A 164 26.62 -5.53 -3.77
C LEU A 164 27.89 -5.74 -4.60
N ALA A 165 28.89 -6.43 -4.05
CA ALA A 165 30.12 -6.78 -4.78
C ALA A 165 29.82 -7.65 -6.00
N GLY A 166 28.88 -8.60 -5.87
CA GLY A 166 28.37 -9.41 -6.96
C GLY A 166 27.72 -8.54 -8.04
N VAL A 167 26.82 -7.62 -7.67
CA VAL A 167 26.18 -6.71 -8.64
C VAL A 167 27.24 -5.91 -9.40
N PHE A 168 28.23 -5.31 -8.74
CA PHE A 168 29.28 -4.57 -9.44
C PHE A 168 30.13 -5.44 -10.37
N LEU A 169 30.42 -6.69 -10.00
CA LEU A 169 31.19 -7.62 -10.81
C LEU A 169 30.38 -8.16 -12.01
N PHE A 170 29.08 -8.42 -11.81
CA PHE A 170 28.19 -9.01 -12.81
C PHE A 170 27.42 -7.98 -13.64
N LEU A 171 27.39 -6.69 -13.28
CA LEU A 171 26.76 -5.62 -14.07
C LEU A 171 27.25 -5.58 -15.53
N PRO A 172 28.57 -5.68 -15.81
CA PRO A 172 29.07 -5.72 -17.18
C PRO A 172 28.59 -6.97 -17.93
N LEU A 173 28.49 -8.11 -17.24
CA LEU A 173 27.99 -9.38 -17.78
C LEU A 173 26.49 -9.31 -18.10
N PHE A 174 25.69 -8.68 -17.24
CA PHE A 174 24.25 -8.50 -17.46
C PHE A 174 23.98 -7.56 -18.64
N GLY A 175 24.80 -6.52 -18.82
CA GLY A 175 24.76 -5.66 -20.00
C GLY A 175 25.00 -6.43 -21.31
N ILE A 176 25.97 -7.35 -21.30
CA ILE A 176 26.25 -8.23 -22.45
C ILE A 176 25.10 -9.23 -22.67
N ALA A 177 24.58 -9.86 -21.62
CA ALA A 177 23.47 -10.80 -21.72
C ALA A 177 22.18 -10.13 -22.27
N THR A 178 21.88 -8.91 -21.82
CA THR A 178 20.72 -8.15 -22.30
C THR A 178 20.85 -7.75 -23.77
N LEU A 179 22.07 -7.46 -24.23
CA LEU A 179 22.34 -7.16 -25.65
C LEU A 179 22.25 -8.42 -26.53
N LEU A 180 22.60 -9.59 -25.98
CA LEU A 180 22.54 -10.87 -26.70
C LEU A 180 21.11 -11.45 -26.79
N LEU A 181 20.23 -11.20 -25.83
CA LEU A 181 18.85 -11.73 -25.85
C LEU A 181 18.05 -11.38 -27.12
N PRO A 182 18.05 -10.12 -27.63
CA PRO A 182 17.42 -9.79 -28.91
C PRO A 182 18.02 -10.55 -30.09
N VAL A 183 19.35 -10.73 -30.08
CA VAL A 183 20.07 -11.48 -31.12
C VAL A 183 19.62 -12.95 -31.11
N PHE A 184 19.47 -13.55 -29.94
CA PHE A 184 18.94 -14.91 -29.81
C PHE A 184 17.50 -15.03 -30.32
N THR A 185 16.62 -14.10 -29.99
CA THR A 185 15.23 -14.14 -30.51
C THR A 185 15.17 -14.03 -32.04
N LEU A 186 16.02 -13.19 -32.65
CA LEU A 186 16.10 -13.07 -34.10
C LEU A 186 16.65 -14.35 -34.74
N VAL A 187 17.67 -14.95 -34.13
CA VAL A 187 18.26 -16.21 -34.59
C VAL A 187 17.23 -17.36 -34.50
N ASP A 188 16.47 -17.47 -33.42
CA ASP A 188 15.43 -18.49 -33.27
C ASP A 188 14.31 -18.34 -34.32
N THR A 189 13.90 -17.10 -34.62
CA THR A 189 12.91 -16.84 -35.67
C THR A 189 13.41 -17.19 -37.08
N PHE A 190 14.71 -17.03 -37.36
CA PHE A 190 15.31 -17.42 -38.64
C PHE A 190 15.54 -18.93 -38.74
N ILE A 191 15.93 -19.58 -37.64
CA ILE A 191 16.18 -21.03 -37.54
C ILE A 191 14.90 -21.85 -37.82
N ALA A 192 13.71 -21.31 -37.56
CA ALA A 192 12.45 -22.03 -37.79
C ALA A 192 12.14 -22.35 -39.27
N THR A 193 12.86 -21.77 -40.25
CA THR A 193 12.40 -21.78 -41.64
C THR A 193 13.01 -22.85 -42.56
N THR A 194 14.23 -23.38 -42.32
CA THR A 194 14.75 -24.57 -43.04
C THR A 194 15.95 -25.23 -42.32
N PRO A 195 16.08 -26.57 -42.34
CA PRO A 195 17.16 -27.28 -41.63
C PRO A 195 18.56 -27.11 -42.23
N THR A 196 18.67 -26.74 -43.52
CA THR A 196 19.96 -26.58 -44.22
C THR A 196 20.64 -25.23 -43.96
N ILE A 197 19.87 -24.19 -43.62
CA ILE A 197 20.38 -22.87 -43.26
C ILE A 197 20.91 -22.83 -41.81
N LYS A 198 20.46 -23.77 -40.96
CA LYS A 198 20.91 -23.86 -39.55
C LYS A 198 22.42 -24.08 -39.43
N LEU A 199 22.98 -24.98 -40.24
CA LEU A 199 24.40 -25.35 -40.15
C LEU A 199 25.33 -24.22 -40.64
N SER A 200 24.92 -23.48 -41.67
CA SER A 200 25.71 -22.39 -42.24
C SER A 200 25.71 -21.14 -41.36
N VAL A 201 24.59 -20.83 -40.71
CA VAL A 201 24.48 -19.69 -39.79
C VAL A 201 25.26 -19.95 -38.49
N ILE A 202 25.22 -21.16 -37.94
CA ILE A 202 26.02 -21.53 -36.76
C ILE A 202 27.52 -21.45 -37.08
N ALA A 203 27.94 -21.92 -38.25
CA ALA A 203 29.33 -21.81 -38.70
C ALA A 203 29.78 -20.34 -38.87
N LEU A 204 28.93 -19.49 -39.46
CA LEU A 204 29.21 -18.05 -39.62
C LEU A 204 29.35 -17.35 -38.26
N ILE A 205 28.44 -17.61 -37.32
CA ILE A 205 28.46 -17.02 -35.98
C ILE A 205 29.71 -17.47 -35.21
N ALA A 206 30.10 -18.75 -35.31
CA ALA A 206 31.33 -19.25 -34.70
C ALA A 206 32.59 -18.53 -35.24
N ILE A 207 32.65 -18.27 -36.55
CA ILE A 207 33.76 -17.54 -37.18
C ILE A 207 33.79 -16.07 -36.71
N VAL A 208 32.64 -15.41 -36.63
CA VAL A 208 32.54 -14.01 -36.16
C VAL A 208 32.95 -13.90 -34.69
N ILE A 209 32.56 -14.85 -33.85
CA ILE A 209 32.96 -14.89 -32.43
C ILE A 209 34.47 -15.13 -32.31
N LEU A 210 35.06 -16.00 -33.13
CA LEU A 210 36.51 -16.22 -33.13
C LEU A 210 37.30 -14.97 -33.54
N ILE A 211 36.79 -14.20 -34.51
CA ILE A 211 37.41 -12.93 -34.95
C ILE A 211 37.22 -11.82 -33.90
N ALA A 212 36.06 -11.73 -33.25
CA ALA A 212 35.83 -10.78 -32.17
C ALA A 212 36.70 -11.08 -30.94
N CYS A 213 36.88 -12.36 -30.61
CA CYS A 213 37.77 -12.81 -29.54
C CYS A 213 39.24 -12.56 -29.85
N SER A 214 39.68 -12.74 -31.10
CA SER A 214 41.06 -12.40 -31.51
C SER A 214 41.31 -10.90 -31.49
N PHE A 215 40.31 -10.09 -31.85
CA PHE A 215 40.39 -8.63 -31.77
C PHE A 215 40.45 -8.14 -30.31
N LEU A 216 39.59 -8.65 -29.44
CA LEU A 216 39.59 -8.31 -28.00
C LEU A 216 40.87 -8.78 -27.27
N ALA A 217 41.50 -9.87 -27.71
CA ALA A 217 42.76 -10.37 -27.15
C ALA A 217 43.97 -9.43 -27.39
N THR A 218 43.79 -8.40 -28.22
CA THR A 218 44.83 -7.41 -28.56
C THR A 218 44.95 -6.28 -27.51
N ASN A 219 44.02 -6.18 -26.54
CA ASN A 219 44.02 -5.11 -25.53
C ASN A 219 44.57 -5.58 -24.16
N PRO A 220 45.73 -5.09 -23.69
CA PRO A 220 46.48 -5.72 -22.59
C PRO A 220 45.96 -5.44 -21.17
N THR A 221 44.92 -4.63 -20.97
CA THR A 221 44.53 -4.13 -19.64
C THR A 221 43.40 -4.91 -18.94
N THR A 222 42.77 -5.90 -19.60
CA THR A 222 41.62 -6.65 -19.04
C THR A 222 41.74 -8.16 -19.26
N GLN A 223 42.95 -8.72 -19.18
CA GLN A 223 43.26 -9.95 -19.92
C GLN A 223 43.23 -11.26 -19.13
N LYS A 224 43.35 -11.29 -17.79
CA LYS A 224 43.69 -12.57 -17.10
C LYS A 224 42.55 -13.37 -16.45
N TYR A 225 41.44 -12.76 -16.05
CA TYR A 225 40.34 -13.49 -15.41
C TYR A 225 39.03 -13.46 -16.22
N LEU A 226 38.77 -12.39 -16.95
CA LEU A 226 37.53 -12.21 -17.72
C LEU A 226 37.49 -13.11 -18.97
N THR A 227 38.64 -13.31 -19.61
CA THR A 227 38.80 -14.16 -20.81
C THR A 227 38.56 -15.64 -20.52
N PHE A 228 39.00 -16.15 -19.36
CA PHE A 228 38.82 -17.55 -18.98
C PHE A 228 37.36 -17.89 -18.69
N PHE A 229 36.65 -17.01 -17.96
CA PHE A 229 35.21 -17.14 -17.71
C PHE A 229 34.38 -16.99 -18.98
N GLN A 230 34.75 -16.06 -19.86
CA GLN A 230 34.07 -15.83 -21.14
C GLN A 230 34.27 -17.02 -22.09
N PHE A 231 35.45 -17.64 -22.12
CA PHE A 231 35.72 -18.85 -22.91
C PHE A 231 34.98 -20.08 -22.36
N SER A 232 34.94 -20.24 -21.03
CA SER A 232 34.18 -21.29 -20.33
C SER A 232 32.69 -21.23 -20.64
N ILE A 233 32.10 -20.03 -20.60
CA ILE A 233 30.67 -19.81 -20.89
C ILE A 233 30.39 -20.03 -22.38
N CYS A 234 31.29 -19.61 -23.27
CA CYS A 234 31.13 -19.83 -24.70
C CYS A 234 31.15 -21.32 -25.07
N ILE A 235 32.03 -22.12 -24.44
CA ILE A 235 32.05 -23.58 -24.59
C ILE A 235 30.78 -24.22 -24.03
N ALA A 236 30.30 -23.77 -22.86
CA ALA A 236 29.07 -24.28 -22.26
C ALA A 236 27.84 -24.01 -23.14
N VAL A 237 27.73 -22.80 -23.70
CA VAL A 237 26.64 -22.45 -24.63
C VAL A 237 26.73 -23.28 -25.91
N VAL A 238 27.92 -23.45 -26.50
CA VAL A 238 28.10 -24.30 -27.68
C VAL A 238 27.76 -25.77 -27.38
N ALA A 239 28.14 -26.30 -26.22
CA ALA A 239 27.81 -27.67 -25.81
C ALA A 239 26.29 -27.87 -25.59
N ILE A 240 25.62 -26.88 -25.00
CA ILE A 240 24.16 -26.90 -24.81
C ILE A 240 23.42 -26.84 -26.16
N GLN A 241 23.94 -26.07 -27.13
CA GLN A 241 23.36 -25.94 -28.47
C GLN A 241 23.57 -27.18 -29.36
N ILE A 242 24.57 -28.03 -29.06
CA ILE A 242 24.83 -29.30 -29.78
C ILE A 242 24.00 -30.46 -29.19
N SER A 243 23.57 -30.34 -27.93
CA SER A 243 22.78 -31.36 -27.21
C SER A 243 21.49 -31.83 -27.92
N PRO A 244 20.68 -30.96 -28.57
CA PRO A 244 19.47 -31.41 -29.27
C PRO A 244 19.73 -32.12 -30.61
N LEU A 245 20.98 -32.21 -31.07
CA LEU A 245 21.34 -32.92 -32.32
C LEU A 245 21.73 -34.39 -32.08
N VAL A 246 22.05 -34.78 -30.84
CA VAL A 246 22.63 -36.11 -30.52
C VAL A 246 21.66 -37.05 -29.78
N SER A 247 20.51 -36.55 -29.32
CA SER A 247 19.50 -37.39 -28.66
C SER A 247 18.37 -37.80 -29.63
N PRO A 248 18.02 -39.10 -29.75
CA PRO A 248 16.84 -39.50 -30.50
C PRO A 248 15.56 -39.03 -29.77
N PRO A 249 14.45 -38.75 -30.50
CA PRO A 249 13.24 -38.22 -29.89
C PRO A 249 12.57 -39.30 -29.03
N ILE A 250 12.71 -39.17 -27.71
CA ILE A 250 11.88 -39.91 -26.76
C ILE A 250 10.51 -39.23 -26.74
N SER A 251 9.50 -39.95 -27.20
CA SER A 251 8.10 -39.59 -27.08
C SER A 251 7.68 -39.63 -25.60
N VAL A 252 7.54 -38.45 -25.00
CA VAL A 252 6.87 -38.29 -23.70
C VAL A 252 5.51 -37.64 -23.95
N PRO A 253 4.40 -38.19 -23.41
CA PRO A 253 3.07 -37.62 -23.59
C PRO A 253 3.00 -36.23 -22.96
N ARG A 254 2.48 -35.29 -23.75
CA ARG A 254 2.09 -33.95 -23.36
C ARG A 254 0.97 -34.04 -22.31
N ASN A 255 1.32 -33.88 -21.04
CA ASN A 255 0.39 -33.58 -19.94
C ASN A 255 1.12 -32.70 -18.92
N GLU A 256 1.15 -31.39 -19.18
CA GLU A 256 1.46 -30.37 -18.18
C GLU A 256 0.44 -29.24 -18.31
N ASP A 257 -0.75 -29.48 -17.75
CA ASP A 257 -1.67 -28.44 -17.28
C ASP A 257 -2.05 -28.80 -15.84
N SER A 258 -1.07 -28.84 -14.92
CA SER A 258 -1.35 -29.00 -13.49
C SER A 258 -0.14 -28.71 -12.61
N LEU A 259 0.35 -27.47 -12.59
CA LEU A 259 1.31 -27.03 -11.57
C LEU A 259 1.15 -25.55 -11.22
N PHE A 260 -0.08 -25.05 -11.24
CA PHE A 260 -0.47 -23.82 -10.55
C PHE A 260 -1.93 -23.96 -10.08
N SER A 261 -2.11 -24.38 -8.84
CA SER A 261 -3.36 -24.14 -8.11
C SER A 261 -3.03 -24.02 -6.63
N PRO A 262 -3.10 -22.81 -6.04
CA PRO A 262 -2.95 -22.65 -4.61
C PRO A 262 -4.27 -23.05 -3.93
N LEU A 263 -4.16 -23.98 -2.98
CA LEU A 263 -4.96 -24.06 -1.76
C LEU A 263 -6.47 -23.76 -1.91
N ILE A 264 -7.25 -24.74 -2.37
CA ILE A 264 -8.66 -24.86 -1.97
C ILE A 264 -8.69 -25.87 -0.83
N GLU A 265 -8.47 -25.35 0.36
CA GLU A 265 -8.65 -26.07 1.61
C GLU A 265 -10.14 -26.05 1.98
N THR A 266 -10.74 -27.24 1.95
CA THR A 266 -11.88 -27.67 2.78
C THR A 266 -13.22 -26.94 2.62
N LEU A 267 -14.06 -27.49 1.72
CA LEU A 267 -15.52 -27.45 1.82
C LEU A 267 -15.98 -28.31 2.99
N ASN A 268 -16.17 -27.69 4.16
CA ASN A 268 -17.09 -28.20 5.18
C ASN A 268 -18.45 -27.50 5.00
N PRO A 269 -19.57 -28.21 5.18
CA PRO A 269 -20.89 -27.60 5.16
C PRO A 269 -21.06 -26.68 6.38
N ILE A 270 -21.28 -25.40 6.08
CA ILE A 270 -22.06 -24.38 6.81
C ILE A 270 -22.30 -24.72 8.29
N GLU A 271 -21.34 -24.30 9.13
CA GLU A 271 -21.62 -23.84 10.48
C GLU A 271 -21.28 -22.35 10.53
N ALA A 272 -22.20 -21.56 11.08
CA ALA A 272 -22.02 -20.12 11.25
C ALA A 272 -20.69 -19.85 11.98
N PRO A 273 -19.88 -18.85 11.55
CA PRO A 273 -18.63 -18.54 12.24
C PRO A 273 -18.89 -18.12 13.70
N PRO A 274 -18.05 -18.55 14.66
CA PRO A 274 -18.29 -18.43 16.10
C PRO A 274 -18.04 -17.02 16.67
N ASP A 275 -17.74 -16.04 15.81
CA ASP A 275 -17.23 -14.73 16.22
C ASP A 275 -18.32 -13.75 16.69
N PHE A 276 -19.56 -14.22 16.62
CA PHE A 276 -20.74 -13.56 17.13
C PHE A 276 -21.19 -14.31 18.38
N THR A 277 -20.40 -14.20 19.45
CA THR A 277 -20.76 -14.77 20.75
C THR A 277 -22.16 -14.28 21.13
N GLU A 278 -23.08 -15.21 21.41
CA GLU A 278 -24.49 -14.93 21.74
C GLU A 278 -24.66 -13.91 22.88
N ARG A 279 -23.61 -13.66 23.66
CA ARG A 279 -23.57 -12.69 24.75
C ARG A 279 -23.43 -11.22 24.32
N SER A 280 -23.16 -10.93 23.04
CA SER A 280 -22.88 -9.57 22.55
C SER A 280 -24.01 -8.94 21.72
N PHE A 281 -25.08 -9.67 21.45
CA PHE A 281 -26.18 -9.16 20.65
C PHE A 281 -27.19 -8.40 21.51
N GLY A 282 -27.47 -7.16 21.10
CA GLY A 282 -28.45 -6.32 21.74
C GLY A 282 -29.86 -6.92 21.72
N MET A 283 -30.69 -6.32 22.57
CA MET A 283 -32.13 -6.50 22.76
C MET A 283 -32.90 -7.27 21.65
N SER A 284 -33.69 -8.27 22.03
CA SER A 284 -34.57 -8.98 21.09
C SER A 284 -35.69 -8.09 20.55
N TRP A 285 -36.20 -8.44 19.36
CA TRP A 285 -37.28 -7.71 18.69
C TRP A 285 -38.50 -7.50 19.59
N ASP A 286 -38.92 -8.53 20.33
CA ASP A 286 -40.08 -8.46 21.23
C ASP A 286 -39.90 -7.47 22.39
N VAL A 287 -38.67 -7.30 22.88
CA VAL A 287 -38.37 -6.31 23.92
C VAL A 287 -38.42 -4.92 23.31
N PHE A 288 -37.79 -4.71 22.15
CA PHE A 288 -37.84 -3.43 21.43
C PHE A 288 -39.27 -3.01 21.08
N TYR A 289 -40.07 -3.92 20.53
CA TYR A 289 -41.47 -3.69 20.16
C TYR A 289 -42.32 -3.25 21.37
N ARG A 290 -42.11 -3.86 22.54
CA ARG A 290 -42.86 -3.55 23.76
C ARG A 290 -42.58 -2.15 24.30
N TYR A 291 -41.33 -1.70 24.24
CA TYR A 291 -40.91 -0.44 24.87
C TYR A 291 -40.88 0.76 23.91
N CYS A 292 -40.67 0.54 22.61
CA CYS A 292 -40.45 1.59 21.63
C CYS A 292 -41.53 1.67 20.54
N HIS A 293 -42.40 0.68 20.41
CA HIS A 293 -43.42 0.61 19.37
C HIS A 293 -44.86 0.57 19.95
N ASN A 294 -45.86 0.37 19.08
CA ASN A 294 -47.32 0.50 19.28
C ASN A 294 -47.86 0.36 20.73
N PRO A 295 -47.57 -0.70 21.51
CA PRO A 295 -48.07 -0.80 22.90
C PRO A 295 -47.56 0.31 23.85
N ALA A 296 -46.40 0.93 23.58
CA ALA A 296 -45.86 2.03 24.37
C ALA A 296 -46.46 3.41 23.98
N TRP A 297 -47.15 3.51 22.85
CA TRP A 297 -47.82 4.75 22.39
C TRP A 297 -49.19 4.95 23.03
N GLU A 298 -49.78 3.88 23.59
CA GLU A 298 -51.07 3.93 24.29
C GLU A 298 -50.95 4.53 25.70
N HIS A 299 -49.80 4.36 26.35
CA HIS A 299 -49.58 4.82 27.72
C HIS A 299 -48.80 6.14 27.83
N VAL A 300 -48.06 6.53 26.78
CA VAL A 300 -47.18 7.71 26.77
C VAL A 300 -47.24 8.36 25.38
N SER A 301 -47.13 9.69 25.30
CA SER A 301 -47.14 10.39 24.01
C SER A 301 -46.05 9.84 23.06
N LYS A 302 -46.39 9.69 21.77
CA LYS A 302 -45.49 9.14 20.74
C LYS A 302 -44.12 9.82 20.74
N VAL A 303 -44.08 11.14 20.98
CA VAL A 303 -42.85 11.93 21.05
C VAL A 303 -42.00 11.55 22.27
N HIS A 304 -42.61 11.39 23.44
CA HIS A 304 -41.89 11.05 24.65
C HIS A 304 -41.33 9.61 24.61
N SER A 305 -42.07 8.67 24.01
CA SER A 305 -41.55 7.32 23.73
C SER A 305 -40.38 7.34 22.73
N ARG A 306 -40.43 8.21 21.70
CA ARG A 306 -39.31 8.42 20.76
C ARG A 306 -38.06 9.00 21.43
N ILE A 307 -38.20 9.98 22.32
CA ILE A 307 -37.08 10.55 23.10
C ILE A 307 -36.46 9.50 24.01
N ARG A 308 -37.29 8.68 24.67
CA ARG A 308 -36.78 7.60 25.53
C ARG A 308 -35.99 6.56 24.74
N CYS A 309 -36.46 6.22 23.54
CA CYS A 309 -35.81 5.24 22.69
C CYS A 309 -34.65 5.80 21.88
N SER A 310 -34.44 7.12 21.80
CA SER A 310 -33.28 7.69 21.10
C SER A 310 -31.94 7.29 21.70
N ALA A 311 -31.92 6.88 22.98
CA ALA A 311 -30.75 6.32 23.65
C ALA A 311 -30.29 4.96 23.06
N LEU A 312 -31.15 4.28 22.28
CA LEU A 312 -30.82 3.04 21.58
C LEU A 312 -30.16 3.28 20.21
N ASN A 313 -29.93 4.53 19.82
CA ASN A 313 -29.24 4.87 18.58
C ASN A 313 -27.78 4.37 18.63
N GLY A 314 -27.34 3.63 17.62
CA GLY A 314 -26.01 3.00 17.55
C GLY A 314 -25.89 1.64 18.27
N VAL A 315 -26.98 1.12 18.84
CA VAL A 315 -26.98 -0.23 19.45
C VAL A 315 -27.05 -1.30 18.36
N THR A 316 -26.17 -2.29 18.45
CA THR A 316 -26.16 -3.45 17.53
C THR A 316 -27.23 -4.47 17.92
N VAL A 317 -28.05 -4.86 16.96
CA VAL A 317 -29.13 -5.85 17.15
C VAL A 317 -29.05 -6.96 16.13
N LYS A 318 -29.55 -8.14 16.50
CA LYS A 318 -29.69 -9.31 15.63
C LYS A 318 -31.15 -9.75 15.60
N TRP A 319 -31.82 -9.57 14.47
CA TRP A 319 -33.24 -9.94 14.30
C TRP A 319 -33.45 -10.71 12.99
N ASP A 320 -34.62 -11.34 12.87
CA ASP A 320 -35.07 -12.03 11.67
C ASP A 320 -36.46 -11.52 11.23
N GLY A 321 -36.72 -11.60 9.93
CA GLY A 321 -37.99 -11.16 9.37
C GLY A 321 -38.16 -11.55 7.89
N SER A 322 -39.34 -11.26 7.35
CA SER A 322 -39.71 -11.58 5.97
C SER A 322 -39.65 -10.34 5.07
N VAL A 323 -38.99 -10.44 3.92
CA VAL A 323 -38.84 -9.33 2.97
C VAL A 323 -40.19 -8.98 2.34
N LYS A 324 -40.57 -7.70 2.39
CA LYS A 324 -41.76 -7.16 1.71
C LYS A 324 -41.40 -6.60 0.34
N GLU A 325 -40.38 -5.76 0.29
CA GLU A 325 -39.96 -5.00 -0.88
C GLU A 325 -38.49 -4.60 -0.74
N VAL A 326 -37.78 -4.55 -1.86
CA VAL A 326 -36.39 -4.12 -1.95
C VAL A 326 -36.36 -2.93 -2.90
N ASP A 327 -35.98 -1.79 -2.37
CA ASP A 327 -35.90 -0.51 -3.09
C ASP A 327 -34.47 0.01 -3.13
N LEU A 328 -34.22 0.90 -4.09
CA LEU A 328 -32.99 1.68 -4.11
C LEU A 328 -33.12 2.88 -3.17
N GLY A 329 -32.29 2.94 -2.14
CA GLY A 329 -32.32 4.03 -1.15
C GLY A 329 -31.60 5.27 -1.65
N ARG A 330 -30.29 5.16 -1.93
CA ARG A 330 -29.47 6.32 -2.34
C ARG A 330 -28.37 5.93 -3.32
N ILE A 331 -28.19 6.75 -4.35
CA ILE A 331 -27.04 6.65 -5.26
C ILE A 331 -26.00 7.68 -4.84
N ARG A 332 -24.75 7.24 -4.64
CA ARG A 332 -23.60 8.11 -4.34
C ARG A 332 -22.53 7.94 -5.40
N ASN A 333 -22.03 9.05 -5.93
CA ASN A 333 -20.86 9.05 -6.81
C ASN A 333 -19.87 10.10 -6.32
N THR A 334 -18.80 9.63 -5.67
CA THR A 334 -17.76 10.51 -5.10
C THR A 334 -17.00 11.27 -6.18
N ARG A 335 -16.79 10.66 -7.35
CA ARG A 335 -16.07 11.29 -8.46
C ARG A 335 -16.90 12.37 -9.12
N GLU A 336 -18.18 12.11 -9.33
CA GLU A 336 -19.11 13.12 -9.83
C GLU A 336 -19.23 14.30 -8.85
N MET A 337 -19.28 14.01 -7.54
CA MET A 337 -19.26 15.04 -6.51
C MET A 337 -18.01 15.93 -6.58
N LEU A 338 -16.82 15.34 -6.80
CA LEU A 338 -15.57 16.10 -6.95
C LEU A 338 -15.54 16.93 -8.24
N LEU A 339 -15.99 16.35 -9.36
CA LEU A 339 -16.03 17.02 -10.66
C LEU A 339 -17.02 18.18 -10.70
N LYS A 340 -18.03 18.19 -9.82
CA LYS A 340 -18.94 19.34 -9.65
C LYS A 340 -18.21 20.63 -9.24
N TYR A 341 -17.08 20.52 -8.54
CA TYR A 341 -16.28 21.68 -8.13
C TYR A 341 -15.34 22.19 -9.24
N VAL A 342 -15.16 21.44 -10.32
CA VAL A 342 -14.34 21.85 -11.46
C VAL A 342 -15.11 22.85 -12.31
N LYS A 343 -14.58 24.08 -12.40
CA LYS A 343 -15.00 25.09 -13.39
C LYS A 343 -13.80 25.33 -14.33
N PRO A 344 -13.99 25.44 -15.66
CA PRO A 344 -15.21 25.62 -16.46
C PRO A 344 -15.96 24.33 -16.86
N LYS A 345 -17.23 24.44 -17.28
CA LYS A 345 -18.09 23.31 -17.68
C LYS A 345 -17.45 22.44 -18.78
N ILE A 346 -16.77 23.05 -19.75
CA ILE A 346 -16.10 22.34 -20.86
C ILE A 346 -15.05 21.36 -20.33
N LEU A 347 -14.24 21.78 -19.35
CA LEU A 347 -13.22 20.93 -18.75
C LEU A 347 -13.87 19.80 -17.94
N ARG A 348 -14.93 20.11 -17.20
CA ARG A 348 -15.70 19.11 -16.44
C ARG A 348 -16.29 18.05 -17.36
N ASP A 349 -16.94 18.44 -18.44
CA ASP A 349 -17.61 17.50 -19.35
C ASP A 349 -16.56 16.66 -20.13
N ALA A 350 -15.41 17.25 -20.47
CA ALA A 350 -14.27 16.51 -21.02
C ALA A 350 -13.71 15.48 -20.02
N LEU A 351 -13.58 15.83 -18.73
CA LEU A 351 -13.13 14.91 -17.68
C LEU A 351 -14.14 13.81 -17.40
N VAL A 352 -15.44 14.11 -17.45
CA VAL A 352 -16.53 13.13 -17.34
C VAL A 352 -16.44 12.11 -18.48
N CYS A 353 -16.21 12.55 -19.71
CA CYS A 353 -16.00 11.63 -20.84
C CYS A 353 -14.66 10.87 -20.77
N TYR A 354 -13.60 11.49 -20.24
CA TYR A 354 -12.29 10.84 -20.14
C TYR A 354 -12.28 9.70 -19.10
N PHE A 355 -12.93 9.91 -17.96
CA PHE A 355 -12.99 8.91 -16.89
C PHE A 355 -14.22 8.02 -16.94
N GLY A 356 -15.29 8.47 -17.60
CA GLY A 356 -16.57 7.79 -17.68
C GLY A 356 -16.72 6.87 -18.88
N GLU A 357 -17.95 6.47 -19.12
CA GLU A 357 -18.36 5.63 -20.24
C GLU A 357 -19.49 6.32 -21.01
N GLU A 358 -19.69 5.93 -22.26
CA GLU A 358 -20.78 6.43 -23.09
C GLU A 358 -22.14 6.00 -22.48
N THR A 359 -23.10 6.92 -22.48
CA THR A 359 -24.46 6.67 -21.99
C THR A 359 -25.21 5.75 -22.94
N ALA A 360 -25.06 4.43 -22.76
CA ALA A 360 -25.87 3.45 -23.47
C ALA A 360 -27.08 3.04 -22.60
N VAL A 361 -28.27 3.52 -22.96
CA VAL A 361 -29.53 3.08 -22.33
C VAL A 361 -30.00 1.80 -23.02
N ARG A 362 -30.13 0.70 -22.27
CA ARG A 362 -30.69 -0.57 -22.76
C ARG A 362 -32.15 -0.65 -22.36
N CYS A 363 -33.04 -0.52 -23.34
CA CYS A 363 -34.47 -0.70 -23.15
C CYS A 363 -34.82 -2.20 -23.06
N GLY A 364 -35.69 -2.57 -22.11
CA GLY A 364 -36.23 -3.92 -22.00
C GLY A 364 -37.20 -4.24 -23.13
N ALA A 365 -37.38 -5.53 -23.45
CA ALA A 365 -38.33 -5.95 -24.48
C ALA A 365 -39.77 -5.71 -24.01
N GLY A 366 -40.45 -4.70 -24.57
CA GLY A 366 -41.87 -4.40 -24.31
C GLY A 366 -42.19 -3.04 -23.70
N GLU A 367 -41.21 -2.15 -23.52
CA GLU A 367 -41.44 -0.77 -23.03
C GLU A 367 -41.12 0.25 -24.13
N ASP A 368 -42.01 1.24 -24.32
CA ASP A 368 -41.79 2.42 -25.17
C ASP A 368 -40.72 3.32 -24.52
N CYS A 369 -39.45 2.93 -24.68
CA CYS A 369 -38.29 3.54 -24.03
C CYS A 369 -37.43 4.38 -25.01
N GLU A 370 -37.85 4.48 -26.28
CA GLU A 370 -37.13 5.21 -27.32
C GLU A 370 -37.09 6.73 -27.07
N GLU A 371 -38.20 7.35 -26.67
CA GLU A 371 -38.25 8.81 -26.38
C GLU A 371 -37.33 9.19 -25.20
N MET A 372 -37.29 8.35 -24.16
CA MET A 372 -36.42 8.57 -23.00
C MET A 372 -34.94 8.41 -23.36
N LYS A 373 -34.63 7.43 -24.22
CA LYS A 373 -33.28 7.20 -24.70
C LYS A 373 -32.74 8.40 -25.47
N GLU A 374 -33.50 8.93 -26.42
CA GLU A 374 -33.11 10.11 -27.20
C GLU A 374 -32.86 11.35 -26.32
N PHE A 375 -33.71 11.54 -25.29
CA PHE A 375 -33.56 12.65 -24.36
C PHE A 375 -32.30 12.54 -23.48
N ILE A 376 -31.91 11.34 -23.07
CA ILE A 376 -30.71 11.10 -22.25
C ILE A 376 -29.44 11.28 -23.10
N GLU A 377 -29.39 10.66 -24.28
CA GLU A 377 -28.22 10.70 -25.18
C GLU A 377 -27.95 12.12 -25.72
N SER A 378 -28.99 12.94 -25.91
CA SER A 378 -28.84 14.33 -26.35
C SER A 378 -28.29 15.26 -25.26
N ASN A 379 -28.58 15.00 -23.98
CA ASN A 379 -28.20 15.86 -22.86
C ASN A 379 -26.89 15.45 -22.17
N ALA A 380 -26.58 14.16 -22.14
CA ALA A 380 -25.36 13.65 -21.54
C ALA A 380 -24.80 12.56 -22.44
N LYS A 381 -23.69 12.84 -23.14
CA LYS A 381 -23.00 11.85 -23.98
C LYS A 381 -22.23 10.81 -23.17
N CYS A 382 -21.75 11.20 -21.98
CA CYS A 382 -20.91 10.39 -21.12
C CYS A 382 -21.43 10.43 -19.69
N ASN A 383 -21.38 9.31 -18.99
CA ASN A 383 -21.72 9.20 -17.58
C ASN A 383 -20.60 8.57 -16.76
N LEU A 384 -20.63 8.78 -15.45
CA LEU A 384 -19.71 8.16 -14.50
C LEU A 384 -20.38 7.00 -13.74
N GLY A 385 -21.38 6.35 -14.37
CA GLY A 385 -22.23 5.34 -13.73
C GLY A 385 -21.45 4.16 -13.16
N LYS A 386 -20.31 3.81 -13.77
CA LYS A 386 -19.36 2.81 -13.28
C LYS A 386 -18.89 3.04 -11.84
N PHE A 387 -18.83 4.29 -11.40
CA PHE A 387 -18.36 4.68 -10.07
C PHE A 387 -19.51 4.96 -9.10
N ASN A 388 -20.74 4.59 -9.46
CA ASN A 388 -21.87 4.68 -8.57
C ASN A 388 -21.76 3.62 -7.47
N THR A 389 -21.90 4.10 -6.24
CA THR A 389 -22.16 3.30 -5.06
C THR A 389 -23.65 3.39 -4.75
N TYR A 390 -24.25 2.25 -4.45
CA TYR A 390 -25.69 2.11 -4.25
C TYR A 390 -25.97 1.73 -2.79
N ASP A 391 -26.83 2.49 -2.12
CA ASP A 391 -27.39 2.15 -0.82
C ASP A 391 -28.78 1.52 -1.08
N TYR A 392 -29.01 0.31 -0.62
CA TYR A 392 -30.26 -0.43 -0.80
C TYR A 392 -31.14 -0.30 0.43
N GLN A 393 -32.44 -0.11 0.21
CA GLN A 393 -33.45 -0.06 1.25
C GLN A 393 -34.30 -1.33 1.18
N ILE A 394 -34.23 -2.17 2.21
CA ILE A 394 -35.02 -3.40 2.29
C ILE A 394 -36.12 -3.18 3.33
N THR A 395 -37.37 -3.30 2.92
CA THR A 395 -38.50 -3.25 3.85
C THR A 395 -38.81 -4.66 4.33
N VAL A 396 -38.70 -4.89 5.64
CA VAL A 396 -38.88 -6.21 6.26
C VAL A 396 -40.09 -6.20 7.19
N ARG A 397 -40.93 -7.23 7.08
CA ARG A 397 -42.02 -7.52 8.01
C ARG A 397 -41.51 -8.37 9.15
N MET A 398 -41.65 -7.85 10.35
CA MET A 398 -41.26 -8.55 11.57
C MET A 398 -42.41 -9.41 12.08
N SER A 399 -42.11 -10.64 12.51
CA SER A 399 -43.09 -11.53 13.14
C SER A 399 -43.42 -10.98 14.53
N SER A 400 -44.68 -10.58 14.75
CA SER A 400 -45.13 -9.99 16.01
C SER A 400 -46.22 -10.84 16.67
N GLY A 401 -45.99 -12.15 16.78
CA GLY A 401 -46.97 -13.10 17.34
C GLY A 401 -48.22 -13.32 16.47
N VAL A 402 -48.98 -14.37 16.78
CA VAL A 402 -50.06 -14.91 15.93
C VAL A 402 -51.24 -13.94 15.72
N PHE A 403 -51.43 -12.96 16.63
CA PHE A 403 -52.62 -12.08 16.65
C PHE A 403 -52.31 -10.57 16.49
N LYS A 404 -51.08 -10.16 16.15
CA LYS A 404 -50.77 -8.73 15.95
C LYS A 404 -50.46 -8.43 14.49
N ALA A 405 -50.77 -7.20 14.07
CA ALA A 405 -50.43 -6.72 12.73
C ALA A 405 -48.89 -6.76 12.54
N PRO A 406 -48.40 -7.25 11.39
CA PRO A 406 -46.97 -7.28 11.11
C PRO A 406 -46.45 -5.85 11.00
N THR A 407 -45.37 -5.56 11.73
CA THR A 407 -44.69 -4.26 11.66
C THR A 407 -43.60 -4.26 10.64
N GLU A 408 -43.51 -3.15 9.92
CA GLU A 408 -42.54 -2.94 8.85
C GLU A 408 -41.38 -2.11 9.39
N ILE A 409 -40.16 -2.59 9.13
CA ILE A 409 -38.91 -1.89 9.44
C ILE A 409 -38.10 -1.70 8.15
N SER A 410 -37.26 -0.67 8.11
CA SER A 410 -36.38 -0.40 6.97
C SER A 410 -34.94 -0.79 7.31
N LEU A 411 -34.37 -1.68 6.52
CA LEU A 411 -32.95 -2.01 6.57
C LEU A 411 -32.23 -1.23 5.49
N MET A 412 -31.08 -0.67 5.84
CA MET A 412 -30.22 0.09 4.93
C MET A 412 -28.95 -0.70 4.75
N ALA A 413 -28.73 -1.18 3.52
CA ALA A 413 -27.61 -2.02 3.16
C ALA A 413 -26.68 -1.26 2.21
N ASP A 414 -25.39 -1.26 2.53
CA ASP A 414 -24.35 -0.64 1.71
C ASP A 414 -24.17 -1.35 0.36
N HIS A 415 -23.41 -0.73 -0.53
CA HIS A 415 -23.11 -1.24 -1.87
C HIS A 415 -22.58 -2.68 -1.90
N ASP A 416 -21.80 -3.07 -0.88
CA ASP A 416 -21.25 -4.42 -0.74
C ASP A 416 -22.35 -5.51 -0.72
N PHE A 417 -23.54 -5.16 -0.26
CA PHE A 417 -24.69 -6.08 -0.21
C PHE A 417 -25.45 -6.17 -1.54
N GLY A 418 -25.02 -5.48 -2.60
CA GLY A 418 -25.74 -5.42 -3.88
C GLY A 418 -26.02 -6.79 -4.49
N ASN A 419 -25.01 -7.66 -4.54
CA ASN A 419 -25.18 -9.01 -5.10
C ASN A 419 -26.19 -9.86 -4.33
N PHE A 420 -26.31 -9.64 -3.02
CA PHE A 420 -27.27 -10.35 -2.17
C PHE A 420 -28.67 -9.74 -2.31
N THR A 421 -28.77 -8.42 -2.20
CA THR A 421 -30.05 -7.68 -2.20
C THR A 421 -30.80 -7.75 -3.52
N MET A 422 -30.09 -7.70 -4.67
CA MET A 422 -30.70 -7.84 -5.98
C MET A 422 -31.33 -9.22 -6.25
N ARG A 423 -30.94 -10.24 -5.49
CA ARG A 423 -31.46 -11.62 -5.62
C ARG A 423 -32.57 -11.94 -4.63
N LEU A 424 -32.88 -11.03 -3.70
CA LEU A 424 -33.95 -11.23 -2.73
C LEU A 424 -35.31 -11.07 -3.41
N ASN A 425 -36.20 -12.02 -3.13
CA ASN A 425 -37.58 -11.97 -3.57
C ASN A 425 -38.52 -11.56 -2.44
N GLN A 426 -39.72 -11.12 -2.83
CA GLN A 426 -40.80 -10.91 -1.88
C GLN A 426 -41.10 -12.22 -1.14
N SER A 427 -41.30 -12.14 0.19
CA SER A 427 -41.53 -13.24 1.12
C SER A 427 -40.32 -14.07 1.57
N ASP A 428 -39.11 -13.80 1.07
CA ASP A 428 -37.89 -14.45 1.57
C ASP A 428 -37.68 -14.12 3.06
N ARG A 429 -37.27 -15.12 3.86
CA ARG A 429 -36.97 -14.95 5.29
C ARG A 429 -35.47 -14.82 5.50
N ILE A 430 -35.06 -13.70 6.07
CA ILE A 430 -33.66 -13.35 6.30
C ILE A 430 -33.40 -13.06 7.78
N TRP A 431 -32.16 -13.29 8.21
CA TRP A 431 -31.63 -12.76 9.47
C TRP A 431 -30.65 -11.63 9.15
N PHE A 432 -30.56 -10.65 10.03
CA PHE A 432 -29.63 -9.53 9.86
C PHE A 432 -29.09 -9.06 11.21
N VAL A 433 -27.89 -8.49 11.14
CA VAL A 433 -27.19 -7.83 12.24
C VAL A 433 -26.88 -6.41 11.78
N GLY A 434 -27.28 -5.41 12.56
CA GLY A 434 -27.07 -4.02 12.21
C GLY A 434 -27.17 -3.09 13.41
N GLU A 435 -26.82 -1.83 13.18
CA GLU A 435 -26.93 -0.77 14.17
C GLU A 435 -28.28 -0.07 14.03
N LEU A 436 -28.97 0.12 15.16
CA LEU A 436 -30.24 0.83 15.20
C LEU A 436 -30.02 2.32 14.98
N SER A 437 -30.70 2.91 14.00
CA SER A 437 -30.75 4.36 13.80
C SER A 437 -32.18 4.88 13.94
N LEU A 438 -32.43 5.60 15.04
CA LEU A 438 -33.74 6.17 15.38
C LEU A 438 -33.73 7.67 15.09
N LEU A 439 -34.39 8.08 13.98
CA LEU A 439 -34.82 9.43 13.54
C LEU A 439 -33.93 10.25 12.58
N ARG A 440 -34.57 10.73 11.49
CA ARG A 440 -34.95 12.14 11.23
C ARG A 440 -36.08 12.19 10.20
N GLU A 441 -37.22 12.80 10.55
CA GLU A 441 -38.30 13.13 9.61
C GLU A 441 -37.74 13.98 8.46
N ALA A 442 -37.89 13.51 7.22
CA ALA A 442 -38.16 14.35 6.03
C ALA A 442 -38.39 13.52 4.74
N GLU A 443 -38.92 12.29 4.77
CA GLU A 443 -39.32 11.63 3.52
C GLU A 443 -40.50 10.67 3.74
N LYS A 444 -41.55 10.86 2.94
CA LYS A 444 -42.97 10.62 3.26
C LYS A 444 -43.42 9.14 3.24
N LYS A 445 -42.52 8.18 3.42
CA LYS A 445 -42.87 6.74 3.26
C LYS A 445 -42.01 5.73 4.02
N VAL A 446 -41.05 6.19 4.83
CA VAL A 446 -40.10 5.29 5.51
C VAL A 446 -40.63 4.93 6.89
N SER A 447 -40.60 3.64 7.23
CA SER A 447 -40.95 3.13 8.56
C SER A 447 -40.13 3.82 9.66
N ASP A 448 -40.72 3.93 10.86
CA ASP A 448 -40.18 4.71 11.99
C ASP A 448 -38.83 4.17 12.54
N VAL A 449 -38.38 3.00 12.06
CA VAL A 449 -37.17 2.31 12.50
C VAL A 449 -36.30 2.00 11.30
N ARG A 450 -35.08 2.53 11.33
CA ARG A 450 -34.02 2.30 10.35
C ARG A 450 -32.91 1.49 11.01
N ILE A 451 -32.36 0.51 10.28
CA ILE A 451 -31.25 -0.32 10.74
C ILE A 451 -30.17 -0.33 9.67
N ASP A 452 -28.98 0.13 10.02
CA ASP A 452 -27.85 0.11 9.10
C ASP A 452 -27.15 -1.26 9.22
N VAL A 453 -27.22 -2.06 8.15
CA VAL A 453 -26.89 -3.48 8.17
C VAL A 453 -25.38 -3.70 8.10
N LYS A 454 -24.85 -4.48 9.05
CA LYS A 454 -23.45 -4.92 9.08
C LYS A 454 -23.28 -6.35 8.59
N ALA A 455 -24.29 -7.21 8.75
CA ALA A 455 -24.33 -8.55 8.18
C ALA A 455 -25.77 -8.98 7.91
N MET A 456 -25.98 -9.78 6.88
CA MET A 456 -27.26 -10.42 6.61
C MET A 456 -27.06 -11.82 6.03
N GLY A 457 -28.05 -12.68 6.22
CA GLY A 457 -28.04 -14.01 5.64
C GLY A 457 -29.44 -14.56 5.45
N CYS A 458 -29.53 -15.56 4.59
CA CYS A 458 -30.78 -16.21 4.28
C CYS A 458 -31.13 -17.28 5.34
N LEU A 459 -32.40 -17.32 5.79
CA LEU A 459 -32.96 -18.45 6.53
C LEU A 459 -33.81 -19.35 5.62
N SER A 460 -34.64 -18.74 4.78
CA SER A 460 -35.47 -19.43 3.80
C SER A 460 -35.73 -18.49 2.63
N CYS A 461 -34.99 -18.68 1.54
CA CYS A 461 -35.09 -17.84 0.34
C CYS A 461 -35.38 -18.72 -0.87
N SER A 462 -35.94 -18.08 -1.89
CA SER A 462 -36.29 -18.73 -3.16
C SER A 462 -35.04 -19.19 -3.93
N ASP A 463 -33.95 -18.43 -3.87
CA ASP A 463 -32.65 -18.79 -4.44
C ASP A 463 -31.79 -19.51 -3.39
N LYS A 464 -31.32 -20.72 -3.74
CA LYS A 464 -30.55 -21.61 -2.85
C LYS A 464 -29.07 -21.25 -2.76
N GLU A 465 -28.57 -20.38 -3.64
CA GLU A 465 -27.17 -19.90 -3.61
C GLU A 465 -26.97 -18.75 -2.63
N LEU A 466 -28.05 -18.14 -2.14
CA LEU A 466 -28.02 -17.09 -1.13
C LEU A 466 -27.57 -17.66 0.22
N SER A 467 -26.31 -17.40 0.57
CA SER A 467 -25.75 -17.79 1.86
C SER A 467 -25.76 -16.62 2.84
N PHE A 468 -24.58 -16.12 3.21
CA PHE A 468 -24.39 -15.00 4.13
C PHE A 468 -23.45 -13.98 3.52
N ILE A 469 -23.62 -12.72 3.91
CA ILE A 469 -22.75 -11.63 3.50
C ILE A 469 -22.53 -10.67 4.66
N ARG A 470 -21.31 -10.15 4.76
CA ARG A 470 -20.87 -9.21 5.79
C ARG A 470 -20.32 -7.95 5.13
N ALA A 471 -20.68 -6.79 5.67
CA ALA A 471 -20.13 -5.51 5.24
C ALA A 471 -18.60 -5.52 5.42
N ARG A 472 -17.86 -5.09 4.40
CA ARG A 472 -16.42 -4.91 4.51
C ARG A 472 -16.20 -3.56 5.21
N GLY A 473 -16.08 -3.60 6.54
CA GLY A 473 -16.10 -2.43 7.43
C GLY A 473 -15.43 -1.17 6.86
N SER A 474 -16.24 -0.22 6.41
CA SER A 474 -15.81 1.08 5.86
C SER A 474 -15.37 2.06 6.97
N ASP A 475 -16.04 2.03 8.13
CA ASP A 475 -15.81 2.99 9.22
C ASP A 475 -14.40 2.89 9.84
N TYR A 476 -13.83 1.70 9.90
CA TYR A 476 -12.47 1.48 10.41
C TYR A 476 -11.38 2.13 9.54
N ARG A 477 -11.67 2.50 8.29
CA ARG A 477 -10.65 2.95 7.35
C ARG A 477 -10.17 4.39 7.61
N TRP A 478 -11.06 5.29 8.03
CA TRP A 478 -10.70 6.70 8.26
C TRP A 478 -10.00 6.90 9.60
N GLU A 479 -10.50 6.26 10.66
CA GLU A 479 -9.85 6.31 11.98
C GLU A 479 -8.44 5.72 11.92
N THR A 480 -8.28 4.56 11.28
CA THR A 480 -6.96 3.93 11.07
C THR A 480 -6.03 4.81 10.23
N PHE A 481 -6.54 5.49 9.22
CA PHE A 481 -5.75 6.41 8.39
C PHE A 481 -5.27 7.63 9.20
N SER A 482 -6.15 8.26 9.99
CA SER A 482 -5.80 9.40 10.82
C SER A 482 -4.76 9.05 11.90
N GLN A 483 -4.93 7.91 12.56
CA GLN A 483 -3.99 7.41 13.55
C GLN A 483 -2.64 7.07 12.92
N SER A 484 -2.65 6.48 11.72
CA SER A 484 -1.43 6.21 10.95
C SER A 484 -0.70 7.51 10.61
N PHE A 485 -1.39 8.55 10.15
CA PHE A 485 -0.79 9.83 9.81
C PHE A 485 -0.14 10.52 11.03
N VAL A 486 -0.82 10.50 12.19
CA VAL A 486 -0.27 11.03 13.44
C VAL A 486 0.97 10.25 13.88
N LYS A 487 0.95 8.91 13.77
CA LYS A 487 2.13 8.07 14.04
C LYS A 487 3.29 8.40 13.09
N CYS A 488 3.04 8.59 11.80
CA CYS A 488 4.04 9.00 10.81
C CYS A 488 4.66 10.35 11.14
N GLY A 489 3.82 11.36 11.43
CA GLY A 489 4.28 12.69 11.80
C GLY A 489 5.15 12.66 13.07
N LYS A 490 4.71 11.93 14.10
CA LYS A 490 5.47 11.72 15.34
C LYS A 490 6.82 11.04 15.09
N TYR A 491 6.85 10.01 14.23
CA TYR A 491 8.08 9.30 13.88
C TYR A 491 9.10 10.24 13.21
N VAL A 492 8.66 11.03 12.22
CA VAL A 492 9.53 11.98 11.53
C VAL A 492 10.02 13.10 12.46
N LEU A 493 9.15 13.62 13.32
CA LEU A 493 9.54 14.62 14.32
C LEU A 493 10.57 14.05 15.31
N ASN A 494 10.38 12.82 15.78
CA ASN A 494 11.34 12.15 16.64
C ASN A 494 12.68 11.89 15.93
N ILE A 495 12.67 11.54 14.64
CA ILE A 495 13.90 11.38 13.86
C ILE A 495 14.68 12.70 13.73
N ILE A 496 13.99 13.83 13.59
CA ILE A 496 14.63 15.15 13.39
C ILE A 496 15.10 15.75 14.71
N PHE A 497 14.28 15.66 15.76
CA PHE A 497 14.49 16.41 17.00
C PHE A 497 15.09 15.58 18.15
N ASN A 498 15.12 14.25 18.09
CA ASN A 498 15.82 13.43 19.09
C ASN A 498 17.35 13.64 18.93
N PRO A 499 18.12 13.95 20.01
CA PRO A 499 17.78 13.89 21.44
C PRO A 499 17.35 15.21 22.11
N LEU A 500 17.16 16.29 21.38
CA LEU A 500 16.74 17.59 21.93
C LEU A 500 15.28 17.58 22.42
N LEU A 501 14.36 17.02 21.63
CA LEU A 501 12.94 16.91 21.94
C LEU A 501 12.44 15.52 21.56
N THR A 502 11.77 14.86 22.51
CA THR A 502 11.06 13.60 22.27
C THR A 502 9.56 13.86 22.35
N PHE A 503 8.86 13.57 21.26
CA PHE A 503 7.40 13.63 21.21
C PHE A 503 6.85 12.27 21.67
N LYS A 504 6.20 12.27 22.84
CA LYS A 504 5.65 11.06 23.48
C LYS A 504 4.30 10.61 22.96
#